data_AF-A0A529A4Y0-F1
#
_entry.id   AF-A0A529A4Y0-F1
#
_cell.length_a   1.000
_cell.length_b   1.000
_cell.length_c   1.000
_cell.angle_alpha   90.00
_cell.angle_beta   90.00
_cell.angle_gamma   90.00
#
_symmetry.space_group_name_H-M   'P 1'
#
loop_
_entity.id
_entity.type
_entity.pdbx_description
1 polymer ?
#
loop_
_entity_poly.entity_id
_entity_poly.type
_entity_poly.pdbx_seq_one_letter_code
_entity_poly.pdbx_strand_id
1 'polypeptide(L)'
;SGPVQLQPPDLSEWPQIDSEDLHTTNVRRVDLDALTKEETSSWRCGETPLLSGKMLTGRDAAHKRMVDLIDSGEPLPVDLRGRVIYYVGPVRA
;
A
#
# COMPACT_ATOMS: atom_id res chain seq x y z
N SER A 1 -7.07 -37.41 -15.86
CA SER A 1 -6.86 -35.95 -15.71
C SER A 1 -8.21 -35.28 -15.84
N GLY A 2 -8.76 -34.80 -14.72
CA GLY A 2 -10.02 -34.06 -14.66
C GLY A 2 -9.81 -32.76 -13.86
N PRO A 3 -10.74 -31.80 -13.92
CA PRO A 3 -10.62 -30.55 -13.17
C PRO A 3 -10.57 -30.84 -11.67
N VAL A 4 -9.71 -30.11 -10.96
CA VAL A 4 -9.67 -30.14 -9.49
C VAL A 4 -10.95 -29.50 -8.95
N GLN A 5 -11.59 -30.18 -8.00
CA GLN A 5 -12.72 -29.64 -7.24
C GLN A 5 -12.18 -29.12 -5.92
N LEU A 6 -12.16 -27.80 -5.74
CA LEU A 6 -11.82 -27.17 -4.48
C LEU A 6 -13.11 -27.02 -3.66
N GLN A 7 -13.15 -27.62 -2.48
CA GLN A 7 -14.24 -27.37 -1.54
C GLN A 7 -14.03 -26.00 -0.89
N PRO A 8 -15.06 -25.12 -0.83
CA PRO A 8 -14.97 -23.87 -0.08
C PRO A 8 -14.64 -24.15 1.39
N PRO A 9 -13.79 -23.34 2.04
CA PRO A 9 -13.49 -23.50 3.46
C PRO A 9 -14.73 -23.25 4.31
N ASP A 10 -14.80 -23.92 5.47
CA ASP A 10 -15.84 -23.65 6.46
C ASP A 10 -15.54 -22.31 7.14
N LEU A 11 -16.46 -21.34 6.99
CA LEU A 11 -16.31 -20.01 7.57
C LEU A 11 -16.32 -20.01 9.10
N SER A 12 -16.85 -21.06 9.73
CA SER A 12 -16.83 -21.21 11.19
C SER A 12 -15.43 -21.50 11.76
N GLU A 13 -14.49 -21.97 10.91
CA GLU A 13 -13.08 -22.16 11.29
C GLU A 13 -12.31 -20.83 11.39
N TRP A 14 -12.87 -19.75 10.85
CA TRP A 14 -12.24 -18.44 10.93
C TRP A 14 -12.40 -17.85 12.33
N PRO A 15 -11.37 -17.19 12.87
CA PRO A 15 -11.49 -16.49 14.14
C PRO A 15 -12.59 -15.43 14.05
N GLN A 16 -13.44 -15.40 15.06
CA GLN A 16 -14.44 -14.33 15.20
C GLN A 16 -13.68 -13.09 15.68
N ILE A 17 -13.53 -12.11 14.80
CA ILE A 17 -12.84 -10.85 15.10
C ILE A 17 -13.92 -9.83 15.46
N ASP A 18 -13.99 -9.44 16.72
CA ASP A 18 -14.93 -8.44 17.19
C ASP A 18 -14.38 -7.02 16.98
N SER A 19 -15.24 -6.00 17.08
CA SER A 19 -14.83 -4.60 16.91
C SER A 19 -13.76 -4.14 17.90
N GLU A 20 -13.63 -4.83 19.03
CA GLU A 20 -12.60 -4.58 20.05
C GLU A 20 -11.23 -5.13 19.62
N ASP A 21 -11.18 -6.25 18.90
CA ASP A 21 -9.94 -6.81 18.34
C ASP A 21 -9.36 -5.93 17.22
N LEU A 22 -10.23 -5.20 16.53
CA LEU A 22 -9.86 -4.22 15.50
C LEU A 22 -9.41 -2.88 16.08
N HIS A 23 -9.60 -2.64 17.39
CA HIS A 23 -9.04 -1.47 18.06
C HIS A 23 -7.55 -1.72 18.35
N THR A 24 -6.71 -1.54 17.33
CA THR A 24 -5.29 -1.27 17.58
C THR A 24 -5.20 -0.03 18.47
N THR A 25 -4.79 -0.22 19.73
CA THR A 25 -4.46 0.90 20.61
C THR A 25 -3.29 1.65 19.97
N ASN A 26 -3.37 2.98 19.90
CA ASN A 26 -2.30 3.85 19.38
C ASN A 26 -2.10 3.85 17.83
N VAL A 27 -3.19 3.88 17.05
CA VAL A 27 -3.14 4.10 15.59
C VAL A 27 -2.81 5.56 15.25
N ARG A 28 -1.80 5.77 14.40
CA ARG A 28 -1.50 7.08 13.81
C ARG A 28 -2.33 7.27 12.55
N ARG A 29 -3.23 8.24 12.51
CA ARG A 29 -3.98 8.57 11.28
C ARG A 29 -3.15 9.49 10.40
N VAL A 30 -3.01 9.16 9.13
CA VAL A 30 -2.18 9.89 8.17
C VAL A 30 -2.98 10.21 6.92
N ASP A 31 -3.05 11.50 6.59
CA ASP A 31 -3.55 11.96 5.30
C ASP A 31 -2.39 12.07 4.29
N LEU A 32 -2.44 11.23 3.26
CA LEU A 32 -1.45 11.15 2.21
C LEU A 32 -1.48 12.36 1.27
N ASP A 33 -2.61 13.06 1.16
CA ASP A 33 -2.74 14.22 0.28
C ASP A 33 -2.02 15.46 0.88
N ALA A 34 -1.76 15.44 2.19
CA ALA A 34 -1.04 16.48 2.94
C ALA A 34 0.32 15.99 3.52
N LEU A 35 0.85 14.87 3.02
CA LEU A 35 2.05 14.24 3.60
C LEU A 35 3.31 15.10 3.45
N THR A 36 3.98 15.36 4.58
CA THR A 36 5.24 16.13 4.65
C THR A 36 6.43 15.26 5.03
N LYS A 37 7.63 15.76 4.77
CA LYS A 37 8.86 15.08 5.16
C LYS A 37 8.98 15.02 6.69
N GLU A 38 8.55 16.07 7.37
CA GLU A 38 8.56 16.20 8.83
C GLU A 38 7.63 15.17 9.47
N GLU A 39 6.43 14.95 8.91
CA GLU A 39 5.50 13.92 9.36
C GLU A 39 6.16 12.53 9.26
N THR A 40 6.68 12.17 8.09
CA THR A 40 7.34 10.86 7.88
C THR A 40 8.57 10.66 8.76
N SER A 41 9.28 11.74 9.09
CA SER A 41 10.46 11.69 9.97
C SER A 41 10.10 11.48 11.44
N SER A 42 8.84 11.71 11.82
CA SER A 42 8.34 11.50 13.19
C SER A 42 7.96 10.05 13.47
N TRP A 43 7.83 9.21 12.42
CA TRP A 43 7.35 7.84 12.54
C TRP A 43 8.39 6.93 13.21
N ARG A 44 7.91 5.97 13.99
CA ARG A 44 8.75 4.99 14.68
C ARG A 44 8.40 3.58 14.23
N CYS A 45 9.41 2.71 14.21
CA CYS A 45 9.19 1.29 13.94
C CYS A 45 8.23 0.70 14.98
N GLY A 46 7.26 -0.09 14.51
CA GLY A 46 6.21 -0.68 15.34
C GLY A 46 4.96 0.19 15.51
N GLU A 47 4.96 1.46 15.06
CA GLU A 47 3.73 2.23 14.96
C GLU A 47 2.82 1.66 13.86
N THR A 48 1.51 1.74 14.08
CA THR A 48 0.50 1.33 13.10
C THR A 48 -0.13 2.56 12.47
N PRO A 49 0.25 2.93 11.23
CA PRO A 49 -0.38 4.02 10.51
C PRO A 49 -1.68 3.57 9.84
N LEU A 50 -2.72 4.38 9.95
CA LEU A 50 -3.95 4.28 9.16
C LEU A 50 -3.92 5.38 8.09
N LEU A 51 -3.74 4.95 6.84
CA LEU A 51 -3.52 5.84 5.70
C LEU A 51 -4.84 6.16 4.99
N SER A 52 -5.05 7.44 4.65
CA SER A 52 -6.13 7.91 3.80
C SER A 52 -5.60 8.86 2.73
N GLY A 53 -6.25 8.95 1.57
CA GLY A 53 -5.84 9.83 0.47
C GLY A 53 -5.29 9.07 -0.73
N LYS A 54 -4.57 9.75 -1.62
CA LYS A 54 -4.08 9.16 -2.87
C LYS A 54 -2.72 8.49 -2.71
N MET A 55 -2.58 7.30 -3.27
CA MET A 55 -1.31 6.60 -3.40
C MET A 55 -1.04 6.22 -4.86
N LEU A 56 0.24 6.18 -5.22
CA LEU A 56 0.68 5.66 -6.50
C LEU A 56 0.88 4.16 -6.38
N THR A 57 0.59 3.40 -7.44
CA THR A 57 0.94 1.98 -7.50
C THR A 57 2.06 1.79 -8.52
N GLY A 58 3.02 0.94 -8.19
CA GLY A 58 4.16 0.72 -9.06
C GLY A 58 5.01 -0.46 -8.60
N ARG A 59 5.30 -1.35 -9.54
CA ARG A 59 6.15 -2.53 -9.34
C ARG A 59 7.39 -2.45 -10.24
N ASP A 60 7.89 -3.57 -10.74
CA ASP A 60 9.16 -3.67 -11.47
C ASP A 60 9.20 -2.80 -12.73
N ALA A 61 8.21 -2.92 -13.61
CA ALA A 61 8.18 -2.18 -14.88
C ALA A 61 8.05 -0.66 -14.69
N ALA A 62 7.30 -0.23 -13.67
CA ALA A 62 7.15 1.18 -13.34
C ALA A 62 8.48 1.77 -12.85
N HIS A 63 9.17 1.07 -11.94
CA HIS A 63 10.48 1.51 -11.43
C HIS A 63 11.54 1.53 -12.53
N LYS A 64 11.60 0.50 -13.38
CA LYS A 64 12.52 0.46 -14.52
C LYS A 64 12.33 1.67 -15.44
N ARG A 65 11.09 1.96 -15.85
CA ARG A 65 10.80 3.11 -16.70
C ARG A 65 11.17 4.44 -16.05
N MET A 66 10.95 4.60 -14.74
CA MET A 66 11.35 5.82 -14.02
C MET A 66 12.87 6.00 -14.01
N VAL A 67 13.64 4.93 -13.80
CA VAL A 67 15.11 4.96 -13.87
C VAL A 67 15.59 5.33 -15.28
N ASP A 68 15.04 4.68 -16.30
CA ASP A 68 15.41 4.97 -17.71
C ASP A 68 15.19 6.45 -18.08
N LEU A 69 14.09 7.06 -17.60
CA LEU A 69 13.80 8.49 -17.80
C LEU A 69 14.76 9.42 -17.04
N ILE A 70 15.13 9.05 -15.80
CA ILE A 70 16.10 9.82 -15.01
C ILE A 70 17.47 9.81 -15.70
N ASP A 71 17.90 8.64 -16.17
CA ASP A 71 19.17 8.44 -16.86
C ASP A 71 19.21 9.16 -18.21
N SER A 72 18.06 9.28 -18.90
CA SER A 72 17.94 10.06 -20.14
C SER A 72 17.76 11.57 -19.93
N GLY A 73 17.65 12.04 -18.68
CA GLY A 73 17.40 13.44 -18.35
C GLY A 73 15.98 13.92 -18.70
N GLU A 74 15.06 12.99 -18.94
CA GLU A 74 13.66 13.25 -19.24
C GLU A 74 12.83 13.45 -17.96
N PRO A 75 11.74 14.24 -18.03
CA PRO A 75 10.87 14.43 -16.88
C PRO A 75 10.11 13.13 -16.51
N LEU A 76 9.95 12.90 -15.21
CA LEU A 76 9.10 11.83 -14.70
C LEU A 76 7.62 12.07 -15.08
N PRO A 77 6.83 11.01 -15.32
CA PRO A 77 5.44 11.13 -15.71
C PRO A 77 4.54 11.69 -14.60
N VAL A 78 5.01 11.68 -13.34
CA VAL A 78 4.31 12.18 -12.17
C VAL A 78 5.32 12.84 -11.20
N ASP A 79 4.87 13.84 -10.44
CA ASP A 79 5.66 14.37 -9.33
C ASP A 79 5.58 13.42 -8.12
N LEU A 80 6.74 12.89 -7.72
CA LEU A 80 6.87 11.93 -6.63
C LEU A 80 7.07 12.61 -5.26
N ARG A 81 7.24 13.94 -5.21
CA ARG A 81 7.45 14.65 -3.94
C ARG A 81 6.20 14.55 -3.07
N GLY A 82 6.38 14.10 -1.82
CA GLY A 82 5.28 13.93 -0.87
C GLY A 82 4.26 12.88 -1.33
N ARG A 83 4.67 11.87 -2.11
CA ARG A 83 3.81 10.76 -2.56
C ARG A 83 4.28 9.45 -1.95
N VAL A 84 3.31 8.55 -1.74
CA VAL A 84 3.56 7.16 -1.35
C VAL A 84 3.39 6.26 -2.57
N ILE A 85 4.35 5.35 -2.78
CA ILE A 85 4.28 4.31 -3.79
C ILE A 85 3.98 2.98 -3.10
N TYR A 86 2.83 2.40 -3.40
CA TYR A 86 2.49 1.05 -2.98
C TYR A 86 2.92 0.03 -4.03
N TYR A 87 3.78 -0.88 -3.61
CA TYR A 87 4.34 -1.92 -4.47
C TYR A 87 3.30 -3.04 -4.66
N VAL A 88 2.42 -2.89 -5.64
CA VAL A 88 1.32 -3.82 -5.93
C VAL A 88 1.03 -3.92 -7.43
N GLY A 89 0.48 -5.06 -7.86
CA GLY A 89 -0.09 -5.26 -9.20
C GLY A 89 -1.59 -5.55 -9.08
N PRO A 90 -2.48 -4.57 -9.31
CA PRO A 90 -3.92 -4.78 -9.19
C PRO A 90 -4.43 -5.75 -10.25
N VAL A 91 -5.42 -6.56 -9.89
CA VAL A 91 -6.18 -7.38 -10.84
C VAL A 91 -7.34 -6.56 -11.42
N ARG A 92 -7.87 -6.98 -12.57
CA ARG A 92 -9.06 -6.33 -13.14
C ARG A 92 -10.23 -6.47 -12.16
N ALA A 93 -10.99 -5.37 -12.02
CA ALA A 93 -12.27 -5.36 -11.33
C ALA A 93 -13.34 -6.11 -12.14
#